data_AF-A0A925BTM0-F1
#
_entry.id   AF-A0A925BTM0-F1
#
_cell.length_a   1.000
_cell.length_b   1.000
_cell.length_c   1.000
_cell.angle_alpha   90.00
_cell.angle_beta   90.00
_cell.angle_gamma   90.00
#
_symmetry.space_group_name_H-M   'P 1'
#
loop_
_entity.id
_entity.type
_entity.pdbx_description
1 polymer ?
#
loop_
_entity_poly.entity_id
_entity_poly.type
_entity_poly.pdbx_seq_one_letter_code
_entity_poly.pdbx_strand_id
1 'polypeptide(L)' 'MLSNLLKFDFPLWQYLNQPVGELTYPLVLNPRRFSFLYRIELLERCLEKSLESKERRDERL' A
#
# COMPACT_ATOMS: atom_id res chain seq x y z
N MET A 1 13.42 -10.18 20.34
CA MET A 1 13.16 -10.74 19.00
C MET A 1 12.27 -9.86 18.09
N LEU A 2 11.97 -8.60 18.44
CA LEU A 2 11.23 -7.67 17.55
C LEU A 2 12.13 -6.67 16.81
N SER A 3 13.40 -6.56 17.21
CA SER A 3 14.36 -5.56 16.71
C SER A 3 14.76 -5.74 15.24
N ASN A 4 14.64 -6.94 14.68
CA ASN A 4 14.96 -7.20 13.27
C ASN A 4 13.80 -6.88 12.31
N LEU A 5 12.57 -6.71 12.81
CA LEU A 5 11.42 -6.26 12.02
C LEU A 5 11.44 -4.75 11.78
N LEU A 6 12.03 -3.98 12.69
CA LEU A 6 12.20 -2.52 12.56
C LEU A 6 13.29 -2.12 11.55
N LYS A 7 14.19 -3.04 11.18
CA LYS A 7 15.16 -2.84 10.08
C LYS A 7 14.56 -3.07 8.70
N PHE A 8 13.39 -3.69 8.63
CA PHE A 8 12.64 -3.88 7.40
C PHE A 8 11.60 -2.76 7.35
N ASP A 9 11.46 -2.09 6.21
CA ASP A 9 10.36 -1.16 5.92
C ASP A 9 9.03 -1.91 5.81
N PHE A 10 8.71 -2.69 6.83
CA PHE A 10 7.52 -3.50 6.88
C PHE A 10 6.37 -2.65 7.42
N PRO A 11 5.27 -2.52 6.67
CA PRO A 11 4.09 -1.74 7.07
C PRO A 11 3.31 -2.44 8.20
N LEU A 12 3.88 -2.43 9.41
CA LEU A 12 3.36 -3.14 10.59
C LEU A 12 1.96 -2.66 10.97
N TRP A 13 1.72 -1.36 10.93
CA TRP A 13 0.40 -0.79 11.25
C TRP A 13 -0.67 -1.16 10.24
N GLN A 14 -0.34 -1.18 8.95
CA GLN A 14 -1.28 -1.55 7.91
C GLN A 14 -1.54 -3.06 7.91
N TYR A 15 -0.53 -3.85 8.27
CA TYR A 15 -0.69 -5.29 8.44
C TYR A 15 -1.62 -5.66 9.60
N LEU A 16 -1.52 -4.97 10.74
CA LEU A 16 -2.39 -5.22 11.87
C LEU A 16 -3.81 -4.69 11.69
N ASN A 17 -3.98 -3.63 10.89
CA ASN A 17 -5.28 -3.01 10.58
C ASN A 17 -5.87 -3.51 9.25
N GLN A 18 -5.52 -4.72 8.81
CA GLN A 18 -6.14 -5.30 7.62
C GLN A 18 -7.67 -5.37 7.80
N PRO A 19 -8.46 -5.02 6.77
CA PRO A 19 -9.91 -5.15 6.84
C PRO A 19 -10.28 -6.64 6.95
N VAL A 20 -10.97 -7.00 8.04
CA VAL A 20 -11.41 -8.37 8.28
C VAL A 20 -12.80 -8.54 7.68
N GLY A 21 -12.92 -9.38 6.64
CA GLY A 21 -14.22 -9.75 6.06
C GLY A 21 -14.65 -8.95 4.83
N GLU A 22 -13.76 -8.14 4.26
CA GLU A 22 -14.05 -7.42 3.01
C GLU A 22 -13.74 -8.31 1.78
N LEU A 23 -14.71 -8.46 0.87
CA LEU A 23 -14.54 -9.23 -0.36
C LEU A 23 -13.49 -8.64 -1.30
N THR A 24 -13.33 -7.32 -1.25
CA THR A 24 -12.41 -6.55 -2.08
C THR A 24 -10.97 -6.65 -1.58
N TYR A 25 -10.78 -6.76 -0.25
CA TYR A 25 -9.47 -6.86 0.39
C TYR A 25 -9.37 -8.14 1.22
N PRO A 26 -8.97 -9.27 0.61
CA PRO A 26 -8.81 -10.51 1.35
C PRO A 26 -7.74 -10.34 2.43
N LEU A 27 -8.03 -10.86 3.63
CA LEU A 27 -7.09 -10.87 4.74
C LEU A 27 -5.82 -11.66 4.36
N VAL A 28 -4.66 -11.00 4.32
CA VAL A 28 -3.38 -11.62 3.96
C VAL A 28 -2.56 -11.88 5.22
N LEU A 29 -2.64 -13.10 5.74
CA LEU A 29 -1.93 -13.52 6.97
C LEU A 29 -0.43 -13.82 6.76
N ASN A 30 0.06 -13.84 5.52
CA ASN A 30 1.49 -14.04 5.25
C ASN A 30 2.18 -12.68 5.19
N PRO A 31 3.09 -12.34 6.14
CA PRO A 31 3.71 -11.02 6.20
C PRO A 31 4.53 -10.67 4.94
N ARG A 32 5.23 -11.65 4.36
CA ARG A 32 6.00 -11.41 3.13
C ARG A 32 5.08 -11.04 1.98
N ARG A 33 3.98 -11.80 1.82
CA ARG A 33 2.99 -11.55 0.78
C ARG A 33 2.32 -10.19 0.97
N PHE A 34 1.97 -9.83 2.21
CA PHE A 34 1.41 -8.52 2.51
C PHE A 34 2.36 -7.38 2.13
N SER A 35 3.63 -7.49 2.48
CA SER A 35 4.64 -6.46 2.16
C SER A 35 4.73 -6.19 0.64
N PHE A 36 4.74 -7.24 -0.17
CA PHE A 36 4.73 -7.09 -1.63
C PHE A 36 3.46 -6.42 -2.14
N LEU A 37 2.28 -6.87 -1.69
CA LEU A 37 0.99 -6.31 -2.11
C LEU A 37 0.86 -4.85 -1.69
N TYR A 38 1.21 -4.53 -0.45
CA TYR A 38 1.19 -3.16 0.07
C TYR A 38 2.07 -2.23 -0.76
N ARG A 39 3.25 -2.70 -1.17
CA ARG A 39 4.16 -1.91 -2.00
C ARG A 39 3.61 -1.66 -3.41
N ILE A 40 2.93 -2.65 -4.01
CA ILE A 40 2.28 -2.50 -5.31
C ILE A 40 1.16 -1.45 -5.20
N GLU A 41 0.27 -1.60 -4.23
CA GLU A 41 -0.84 -0.68 -4.00
C GLU A 41 -0.37 0.77 -3.77
N LEU A 42 0.73 0.94 -3.04
CA LEU A 42 1.32 2.26 -2.84
C LEU A 42 1.81 2.89 -4.15
N LEU A 43 2.42 2.08 -5.02
CA LEU A 43 2.89 2.54 -6.33
C LEU A 43 1.72 2.89 -7.25
N GLU A 44 0.65 2.09 -7.25
CA GLU A 44 -0.57 2.34 -8.01
C GLU A 44 -1.21 3.67 -7.59
N ARG A 45 -1.38 3.92 -6.30
CA ARG A 45 -1.90 5.20 -5.79
C ARG A 45 -1.03 6.40 -6.14
N CYS A 46 0.30 6.23 -6.07
CA CYS A 46 1.23 7.27 -6.48
C CYS A 46 1.11 7.58 -7.98
N LEU A 47 0.92 6.54 -8.80
CA LEU A 47 0.73 6.68 -10.24
C LEU A 47 -0.59 7.39 -10.56
N GLU A 48 -1.70 6.96 -9.96
CA GLU A 48 -3.02 7.59 -10.12
C GLU A 48 -2.95 9.08 -9.77
N LYS A 49 -2.39 9.42 -8.60
CA LYS A 49 -2.21 10.81 -8.19
C LYS A 49 -1.32 11.61 -9.13
N SER A 50 -0.30 10.98 -9.72
CA SER A 50 0.57 11.61 -10.71
C SER A 50 -0.19 11.94 -11.99
N LEU A 51 -1.02 11.02 -12.47
CA LEU A 51 -1.88 11.22 -13.63
C LEU A 51 -2.93 12.32 -13.38
N GLU A 52 -3.65 12.27 -12.25
CA GLU A 52 -4.59 13.32 -11.85
C GLU A 52 -3.93 14.71 -11.73
N SER A 53 -2.65 14.75 -11.32
CA SER A 53 -1.89 16.01 -11.25
C SER A 53 -1.47 16.53 -12.63
N LYS A 54 -1.34 15.63 -13.60
CA LYS A 54 -1.01 15.98 -14.98
C LYS A 54 -2.24 16.48 -15.71
N GLU A 55 -3.37 15.79 -15.62
CA GLU A 55 -4.65 16.22 -16.21
C GLU A 55 -5.03 17.63 -15.74
N ARG A 56 -4.98 17.90 -14.43
CA ARG A 56 -5.25 19.24 -13.86
C ARG A 56 -4.28 20.34 -14.29
N ARG A 57 -3.09 20.00 -14.81
CA ARG A 57 -2.14 20.97 -15.37
C ARG A 57 -2.45 21.22 -16.83
N ASP A 58 -2.77 20.18 -17.58
CA ASP A 58 -3.10 20.25 -19.01
C ASP A 58 -4.44 20.99 -19.23
N GLU A 59 -5.41 20.88 -18.31
CA GLU A 59 -6.68 21.66 -18.35
C GLU A 59 -6.53 23.16 -18.08
N ARG A 60 -5.40 23.61 -17.52
CA ARG A 60 -5.14 25.03 -17.20
C ARG A 60 -4.40 25.78 -18.31
N LEU A 61 -4.03 25.11 -19.39
CA LEU A 61 -3.33 25.66 -20.56
C LEU A 61 -4.29 25.79 -21.74
#